data_AF-A0A1J5RLY9-F1
#
_entry.id   AF-A0A1J5RLY9-F1
#
_cell.length_a   1.000
_cell.length_b   1.000
_cell.length_c   1.000
_cell.angle_alpha   90.00
_cell.angle_beta   90.00
_cell.angle_gamma   90.00
#
_symmetry.space_group_name_H-M   'P 1'
#
loop_
_entity.id
_entity.type
_entity.pdbx_description
1 polymer ?
#
loop_
_entity_poly.entity_id
_entity_poly.type
_entity_poly.pdbx_seq_one_letter_code
_entity_poly.pdbx_strand_id
1 'polypeptide(L)'
;MEKTHPFWTFSLALYARAGVEPACLALQESGADVNLLLLCCWLGDTGRQLDSSALERLRQAASPWQEEVLEPLRRARRAVKSGIAGMAPEWCAQLKHGILAAELDAEYAEQRFLAAQAAPLATPARPQQAVADNLRCYLGLLAIDAAVDGNAQVLRSACASGMAPPG
;
A
#
# COMPACT_ATOMS: atom_id res chain seq x y z
N MET A 1 6.51 11.41 -15.08
CA MET A 1 7.69 11.03 -14.26
C MET A 1 7.88 9.53 -14.39
N GLU A 2 9.09 9.05 -14.67
CA GLU A 2 9.34 7.60 -14.73
C GLU A 2 9.26 7.00 -13.33
N LYS A 3 8.42 5.99 -13.12
CA LYS A 3 8.17 5.39 -11.80
C LYS A 3 9.02 4.12 -11.61
N THR A 4 10.31 4.29 -11.33
CA THR A 4 11.30 3.20 -11.31
C THR A 4 11.77 2.79 -9.91
N HIS A 5 11.23 3.39 -8.84
CA HIS A 5 11.64 3.08 -7.49
C HIS A 5 11.42 1.58 -7.15
N PRO A 6 12.38 0.86 -6.56
CA PRO A 6 12.27 -0.59 -6.34
C PRO A 6 11.04 -1.01 -5.53
N PHE A 7 10.67 -0.22 -4.51
CA PHE A 7 9.45 -0.46 -3.74
C PHE A 7 8.18 -0.32 -4.61
N TRP A 8 8.15 0.66 -5.52
CA TRP A 8 7.02 0.82 -6.43
C TRP A 8 6.89 -0.36 -7.39
N THR A 9 7.99 -0.79 -8.00
CA THR A 9 8.02 -1.97 -8.88
C THR A 9 7.57 -3.23 -8.15
N PHE A 10 8.03 -3.41 -6.91
CA PHE A 10 7.57 -4.50 -6.04
C PHE A 10 6.07 -4.41 -5.77
N SER A 11 5.57 -3.23 -5.38
CA SER A 11 4.15 -2.99 -5.09
C SER A 11 3.27 -3.37 -6.28
N LEU A 12 3.63 -2.94 -7.49
CA LEU A 12 2.89 -3.30 -8.71
C LEU A 12 2.89 -4.81 -8.96
N ALA A 13 4.04 -5.46 -8.83
CA ALA A 13 4.16 -6.91 -9.05
C ALA A 13 3.37 -7.71 -8.01
N LEU A 14 3.41 -7.31 -6.74
CA LEU A 14 2.65 -7.94 -5.67
C LEU A 14 1.14 -7.73 -5.85
N TYR A 15 0.72 -6.50 -6.15
CA TYR A 15 -0.69 -6.14 -6.29
C TYR A 15 -1.38 -6.86 -7.47
N ALA A 16 -0.63 -7.15 -8.54
CA ALA A 16 -1.10 -7.91 -9.70
C ALA A 16 -1.36 -9.40 -9.40
N ARG A 17 -1.00 -9.91 -8.23
CA ARG A 17 -1.18 -11.32 -7.88
C ARG A 17 -2.60 -11.63 -7.48
N ALA A 18 -3.04 -12.85 -7.82
CA ALA A 18 -4.38 -13.34 -7.51
C ALA A 18 -4.69 -13.18 -6.00
N GLY A 19 -5.78 -12.47 -5.71
CA GLY A 19 -6.28 -12.25 -4.35
C GLY A 19 -5.64 -11.08 -3.60
N VAL A 20 -4.51 -10.52 -4.04
CA VAL A 20 -3.83 -9.44 -3.30
C VAL A 20 -4.63 -8.15 -3.29
N GLU A 21 -5.12 -7.69 -4.44
CA GLU A 21 -5.96 -6.49 -4.51
C GLU A 21 -7.20 -6.60 -3.59
N PRO A 22 -8.04 -7.67 -3.69
CA PRO A 22 -9.17 -7.84 -2.76
C PRO A 22 -8.76 -7.87 -1.29
N ALA A 23 -7.63 -8.52 -0.96
CA ALA A 23 -7.12 -8.59 0.41
C ALA A 23 -6.71 -7.22 0.94
N CYS A 24 -6.00 -6.42 0.14
CA CYS A 24 -5.64 -5.05 0.48
C CYS A 24 -6.87 -4.18 0.70
N LEU A 25 -7.87 -4.27 -0.19
CA LEU A 25 -9.13 -3.52 -0.05
C LEU A 25 -9.89 -3.91 1.22
N ALA A 26 -9.99 -5.21 1.54
CA ALA A 26 -10.66 -5.66 2.76
C ALA A 26 -9.96 -5.17 4.05
N LEU A 27 -8.64 -5.17 4.06
CA LEU A 27 -7.86 -4.61 5.17
C LEU A 27 -7.98 -3.07 5.23
N GLN A 28 -8.09 -2.41 4.08
CA GLN A 28 -8.30 -0.97 4.01
C GLN A 28 -9.64 -0.55 4.62
N GLU A 29 -10.71 -1.30 4.36
CA GLU A 29 -12.01 -1.07 5.00
C GLU A 29 -11.94 -1.26 6.53
N SER A 30 -10.94 -2.00 7.02
CA SER A 30 -10.64 -2.17 8.45
C SER A 30 -9.70 -1.10 9.01
N GLY A 31 -9.36 -0.07 8.23
CA GLY A 31 -8.51 1.06 8.64
C GLY A 31 -7.03 0.90 8.30
N ALA A 32 -6.63 -0.15 7.57
CA ALA A 32 -5.25 -0.29 7.13
C ALA A 32 -4.91 0.65 5.96
N ASP A 33 -3.69 1.18 5.98
CA ASP A 33 -3.09 1.86 4.84
C ASP A 33 -2.42 0.83 3.94
N VAL A 34 -2.89 0.75 2.69
CA VAL A 34 -2.37 -0.15 1.67
C VAL A 34 -0.88 0.09 1.41
N ASN A 35 -0.40 1.34 1.44
CA ASN A 35 1.01 1.63 1.21
C ASN A 35 1.89 1.12 2.35
N LEU A 36 1.40 1.11 3.59
CA LEU A 36 2.10 0.50 4.73
C LEU A 36 2.04 -1.05 4.69
N LEU A 37 0.93 -1.63 4.25
CA LEU A 37 0.83 -3.09 4.01
C LEU A 37 1.87 -3.55 2.98
N LEU A 38 1.95 -2.84 1.86
CA LEU A 38 2.91 -3.14 0.79
C LEU A 38 4.35 -2.89 1.26
N LEU A 39 4.60 -1.86 2.08
CA LEU A 39 5.92 -1.59 2.66
C LEU A 39 6.37 -2.74 3.58
N CYS A 40 5.48 -3.23 4.43
CA CYS A 40 5.73 -4.39 5.30
C CYS A 40 6.14 -5.62 4.48
N CYS A 41 5.43 -5.86 3.38
CA CYS A 41 5.72 -6.95 2.44
C CYS A 41 7.08 -6.77 1.75
N TRP A 42 7.36 -5.57 1.21
CA TRP A 42 8.60 -5.28 0.50
C TRP A 42 9.84 -5.37 1.40
N LEU A 43 9.78 -4.79 2.61
CA LEU A 43 10.86 -4.91 3.58
C LEU A 43 11.07 -6.36 3.96
N GLY A 44 9.98 -7.09 4.25
CA GLY A 44 10.04 -8.50 4.59
C GLY A 44 10.70 -9.35 3.50
N ASP A 45 10.24 -9.19 2.26
CA ASP A 45 10.78 -9.92 1.09
C ASP A 45 12.27 -9.62 0.86
N THR A 46 12.70 -8.39 1.18
CA THR A 46 14.11 -7.97 1.12
C THR A 46 14.91 -8.27 2.39
N GLY A 47 14.40 -9.11 3.30
CA GLY A 47 15.12 -9.55 4.49
C GLY A 47 15.27 -8.47 5.55
N ARG A 48 14.28 -7.58 5.68
CA ARG A 48 14.26 -6.46 6.62
C ARG A 48 12.98 -6.44 7.42
N GLN A 49 13.10 -6.11 8.71
CA GLN A 49 11.96 -6.01 9.61
C GLN A 49 11.87 -4.65 10.29
N LEU A 50 10.66 -4.27 10.68
CA LEU A 50 10.35 -3.10 11.48
C LEU A 50 9.68 -3.54 12.78
N ASP A 51 10.03 -2.89 13.89
CA ASP A 51 9.27 -3.02 15.12
C ASP A 51 8.00 -2.15 15.11
N SER A 52 7.15 -2.34 16.12
CA SER A 52 5.90 -1.59 16.26
C SER A 52 6.12 -0.08 16.40
N SER A 53 7.20 0.35 17.06
CA SER A 53 7.53 1.77 17.23
C SER A 53 7.89 2.43 15.89
N ALA A 54 8.66 1.74 15.05
CA ALA A 54 9.03 2.21 13.73
C ALA A 54 7.81 2.27 12.80
N LEU A 55 6.93 1.27 12.84
CA LEU A 55 5.71 1.27 12.05
C LEU A 55 4.74 2.39 12.47
N GLU A 56 4.60 2.66 13.76
CA GLU A 56 3.79 3.77 14.24
C GLU A 56 4.37 5.12 13.81
N ARG A 57 5.71 5.29 13.85
CA ARG A 57 6.37 6.49 13.31
C ARG A 57 6.10 6.69 11.82
N LEU A 58 6.16 5.61 11.03
CA LEU A 58 5.89 5.68 9.58
C LEU A 58 4.43 6.03 9.31
N ARG A 59 3.49 5.43 10.06
CA ARG A 59 2.06 5.74 10.00
C ARG A 59 1.78 7.21 10.28
N GLN A 60 2.35 7.74 11.36
CA GLN A 60 2.20 9.15 11.72
C GLN A 60 2.83 10.08 10.67
N ALA A 61 3.98 9.69 10.10
CA ALA A 61 4.64 10.48 9.06
C ALA A 61 3.85 10.53 7.73
N ALA A 62 3.10 9.46 7.41
CA ALA A 62 2.27 9.38 6.22
C ALA A 62 0.90 10.06 6.37
N SER A 63 0.34 10.13 7.59
CA SER A 63 -1.01 10.64 7.88
C SER A 63 -1.33 11.98 7.18
N PRO A 64 -0.47 13.03 7.28
CA PRO A 64 -0.78 14.31 6.64
C PRO A 64 -0.89 14.22 5.12
N TRP A 65 -0.06 13.39 4.47
CA TRP A 65 -0.12 13.20 3.02
C TRP A 65 -1.36 12.41 2.61
N GLN A 66 -1.74 11.39 3.39
CA GLN A 66 -2.97 10.64 3.17
C GLN A 66 -4.19 11.56 3.26
N GLU A 67 -4.31 12.31 4.36
CA GLU A 67 -5.46 13.16 4.68
C GLU A 67 -5.60 14.35 3.72
N GLU A 68 -4.50 15.03 3.40
CA GLU A 68 -4.53 16.29 2.63
C GLU A 68 -4.43 16.08 1.11
N VAL A 69 -3.93 14.91 0.65
CA VAL A 69 -3.68 14.66 -0.78
C VAL A 69 -4.42 13.43 -1.29
N LEU A 70 -4.15 12.24 -0.74
CA LEU A 70 -4.71 10.99 -1.29
C LEU A 70 -6.21 10.85 -1.06
N GLU A 71 -6.69 11.14 0.14
CA GLU A 71 -8.12 11.04 0.46
C GLU A 71 -8.98 12.00 -0.38
N PRO A 72 -8.61 13.28 -0.59
CA PRO A 72 -9.30 14.17 -1.52
C PRO A 72 -9.32 13.64 -2.94
N LEU A 73 -8.20 13.11 -3.46
CA LEU A 73 -8.13 12.53 -4.80
C LEU A 73 -9.04 11.31 -4.94
N ARG A 74 -9.00 10.39 -3.97
CA ARG A 74 -9.87 9.20 -3.94
C ARG A 74 -11.35 9.59 -3.86
N ARG A 75 -11.68 10.61 -3.06
CA ARG A 75 -13.05 11.16 -2.94
C ARG A 75 -13.52 11.75 -4.26
N ALA A 76 -12.69 12.57 -4.90
CA ALA A 76 -12.99 13.16 -6.21
C ALA A 76 -13.18 12.07 -7.27
N ARG A 77 -12.29 11.07 -7.33
CA ARG A 77 -12.39 9.95 -8.27
C ARG A 77 -13.68 9.16 -8.08
N ARG A 78 -14.07 8.86 -6.83
CA ARG A 78 -15.33 8.16 -6.51
C ARG A 78 -16.55 8.98 -6.93
N ALA A 79 -16.59 10.27 -6.61
CA ALA A 79 -17.69 11.16 -6.99
C ALA A 79 -17.87 11.22 -8.51
N VAL A 80 -16.78 11.37 -9.25
CA VAL A 80 -16.79 11.42 -10.71
C VAL A 80 -17.16 10.06 -11.32
N LYS A 81 -16.71 8.95 -10.74
CA LYS A 81 -17.08 7.58 -11.18
C LYS A 81 -18.59 7.32 -11.01
N SER A 82 -19.19 7.82 -9.93
CA SER A 82 -20.64 7.67 -9.68
C SER A 82 -21.51 8.60 -10.51
N GLY A 83 -20.91 9.54 -11.24
CA GLY A 83 -21.61 10.57 -11.99
C GLY A 83 -22.05 11.73 -11.10
N ILE A 84 -21.97 12.96 -11.65
CA ILE A 84 -22.43 14.18 -10.98
C ILE A 84 -23.70 14.64 -11.67
N ALA A 85 -24.77 14.85 -10.90
CA ALA A 85 -26.06 15.29 -11.44
C ALA A 85 -25.91 16.59 -12.24
N GLY A 86 -26.46 16.60 -13.46
CA GLY A 86 -26.38 17.75 -14.37
C GLY A 86 -25.06 17.88 -15.16
N MET A 87 -24.10 16.98 -14.96
CA MET A 87 -22.86 16.94 -15.75
C MET A 87 -22.92 15.90 -16.86
N ALA A 88 -22.28 16.21 -17.99
CA ALA A 88 -22.18 15.32 -19.13
C ALA A 88 -21.30 14.10 -18.78
N PRO A 89 -21.73 12.85 -19.03
CA PRO A 89 -20.98 11.65 -18.69
C PRO A 89 -19.55 11.61 -19.26
N GLU A 90 -19.33 12.19 -20.43
CA GLU A 90 -18.04 12.29 -21.10
C GLU A 90 -17.04 13.16 -20.33
N TRP A 91 -17.49 14.26 -19.72
CA TRP A 91 -16.65 15.11 -18.89
C TRP A 91 -16.25 14.37 -17.61
N CYS A 92 -17.18 13.62 -17.02
CA CYS A 92 -16.87 12.76 -15.88
C CYS A 92 -15.84 11.69 -16.25
N ALA A 93 -16.01 11.02 -17.39
CA ALA A 93 -15.04 10.02 -17.86
C ALA A 93 -13.65 10.62 -18.04
N GLN A 94 -13.52 11.78 -18.69
CA GLN A 94 -12.25 12.45 -18.91
C GLN A 94 -11.57 12.86 -17.59
N LEU A 95 -12.32 13.49 -16.68
CA LEU A 95 -11.80 13.90 -15.37
C LEU A 95 -11.34 12.71 -14.53
N LYS A 96 -12.08 11.59 -14.56
CA LYS A 96 -11.71 10.36 -13.86
C LYS A 96 -10.30 9.89 -14.22
N HIS A 97 -9.92 9.96 -15.50
CA HIS A 97 -8.58 9.57 -15.95
C HIS A 97 -7.50 10.51 -15.40
N GLY A 98 -7.73 11.83 -15.43
CA GLY A 98 -6.80 12.81 -14.87
C GLY A 98 -6.61 12.66 -13.35
N ILE A 99 -7.72 12.45 -12.61
CA ILE A 99 -7.68 12.23 -11.16
C ILE A 99 -6.96 10.91 -10.84
N LEU A 100 -7.23 9.84 -11.58
CA LEU A 100 -6.54 8.56 -11.40
C LEU A 100 -5.03 8.69 -11.63
N ALA A 101 -4.60 9.45 -12.65
CA ALA A 101 -3.19 9.70 -12.88
C ALA A 101 -2.53 10.45 -11.70
N ALA A 102 -3.21 11.48 -11.18
CA ALA A 102 -2.76 12.22 -10.00
C ALA A 102 -2.71 11.34 -8.74
N GLU A 103 -3.69 10.47 -8.54
CA GLU A 103 -3.72 9.48 -7.44
C GLU A 103 -2.50 8.56 -7.51
N LEU A 104 -2.20 8.00 -8.68
CA LEU A 104 -1.02 7.15 -8.88
C LEU A 104 0.31 7.89 -8.69
N ASP A 105 0.38 9.17 -9.09
CA ASP A 105 1.56 10.01 -8.82
C ASP A 105 1.73 10.30 -7.32
N ALA A 106 0.62 10.53 -6.61
CA ALA A 106 0.63 10.77 -5.17
C ALA A 106 0.99 9.51 -4.37
N GLU A 107 0.48 8.33 -4.75
CA GLU A 107 0.86 7.04 -4.14
C GLU A 107 2.34 6.73 -4.40
N TYR A 108 2.84 7.02 -5.59
CA TYR A 108 4.27 6.87 -5.89
C TYR A 108 5.15 7.77 -5.02
N ALA A 109 4.75 9.03 -4.84
CA ALA A 109 5.47 9.97 -3.96
C ALA A 109 5.50 9.48 -2.52
N GLU A 110 4.36 9.00 -2.01
CA GLU A 110 4.27 8.44 -0.66
C GLU A 110 5.14 7.19 -0.48
N GLN A 111 5.09 6.24 -1.41
CA GLN A 111 5.91 5.03 -1.31
C GLN A 111 7.41 5.36 -1.31
N ARG A 112 7.85 6.34 -2.10
CA ARG A 112 9.24 6.83 -2.05
C ARG A 112 9.59 7.44 -0.70
N PHE A 113 8.71 8.27 -0.16
CA PHE A 113 8.88 8.87 1.15
C PHE A 113 8.97 7.80 2.24
N LEU A 114 8.01 6.87 2.29
CA LEU A 114 7.98 5.77 3.25
C LEU A 114 9.22 4.89 3.15
N ALA A 115 9.68 4.55 1.94
CA ALA A 115 10.90 3.76 1.76
C ALA A 115 12.14 4.47 2.31
N ALA A 116 12.25 5.80 2.10
CA ALA A 116 13.35 6.60 2.64
C ALA A 116 13.30 6.67 4.17
N GLN A 117 12.11 6.87 4.75
CA GLN A 117 11.90 6.94 6.20
C GLN A 117 12.11 5.58 6.89
N ALA A 118 11.79 4.48 6.21
CA ALA A 118 11.95 3.13 6.75
C ALA A 118 13.41 2.65 6.72
N ALA A 119 14.23 3.14 5.79
CA ALA A 119 15.62 2.72 5.61
C ALA A 119 16.48 2.79 6.89
N PRO A 120 16.49 3.87 7.69
CA PRO A 120 17.24 3.92 8.95
C PRO A 120 16.58 3.16 10.11
N LEU A 121 15.31 2.76 9.97
CA LEU A 121 14.55 2.10 11.03
C LEU A 121 14.57 0.56 10.91
N ALA A 122 14.75 0.06 9.69
CA ALA A 122 14.67 -1.35 9.39
C ALA A 122 15.93 -2.10 9.84
N THR A 123 15.75 -3.29 10.39
CA THR A 123 16.84 -4.18 10.82
C THR A 123 16.89 -5.45 9.96
N PRO A 124 18.07 -6.08 9.78
CA PRO A 124 18.16 -7.35 9.05
C PRO A 124 17.33 -8.46 9.70
N ALA A 125 16.67 -9.28 8.87
CA ALA A 125 15.84 -10.40 9.28
C ALA A 125 15.79 -11.49 8.19
N ARG A 126 15.27 -12.67 8.52
CA ARG A 126 15.08 -13.76 7.53
C ARG A 126 13.84 -13.45 6.68
N PRO A 127 13.94 -13.41 5.33
CA PRO A 127 12.86 -12.90 4.49
C PRO A 127 11.48 -13.55 4.72
N GLN A 128 11.45 -14.88 4.79
CA GLN A 128 10.21 -15.66 4.99
C GLN A 128 9.51 -15.37 6.33
N GLN A 129 10.25 -14.96 7.35
CA GLN A 129 9.70 -14.60 8.66
C GLN A 129 9.37 -13.11 8.73
N ALA A 130 10.23 -12.28 8.14
CA ALA A 130 10.13 -10.83 8.18
C ALA A 130 8.81 -10.29 7.58
N VAL A 131 8.31 -10.88 6.48
CA VAL A 131 6.99 -10.49 5.93
C VAL A 131 5.88 -10.71 6.96
N ALA A 132 5.85 -11.89 7.57
CA ALA A 132 4.81 -12.23 8.55
C ALA A 132 4.92 -11.36 9.81
N ASP A 133 6.15 -11.12 10.29
CA ASP A 133 6.40 -10.32 11.47
C ASP A 133 6.05 -8.84 11.26
N ASN A 134 6.41 -8.26 10.11
CA ASN A 134 6.07 -6.88 9.77
C ASN A 134 4.55 -6.69 9.68
N LEU A 135 3.85 -7.58 8.96
CA LEU A 135 2.38 -7.52 8.84
C LEU A 135 1.70 -7.68 10.20
N ARG A 136 2.18 -8.61 11.04
CA ARG A 136 1.66 -8.80 12.41
C ARG A 136 1.89 -7.57 13.28
N CYS A 137 3.07 -6.96 13.24
CA CYS A 137 3.36 -5.74 13.98
C CYS A 137 2.46 -4.59 13.53
N TYR A 138 2.32 -4.39 12.21
CA TYR A 138 1.52 -3.28 11.67
C TYR A 138 0.03 -3.45 11.94
N LEU A 139 -0.54 -4.61 11.61
CA LEU A 139 -1.96 -4.89 11.84
C LEU A 139 -2.30 -4.90 13.33
N GLY A 140 -1.35 -5.30 14.19
CA GLY A 140 -1.50 -5.21 15.64
C GLY A 140 -1.67 -3.77 16.16
N LEU A 141 -1.07 -2.77 15.51
CA LEU A 141 -1.30 -1.34 15.83
C LEU A 141 -2.75 -0.92 15.56
N LEU A 142 -3.43 -1.61 14.65
CA LEU A 142 -4.81 -1.37 14.25
C LEU A 142 -5.80 -2.29 15.00
N ALA A 143 -5.32 -3.08 15.98
CA ALA A 143 -6.08 -4.12 16.65
C ALA A 143 -6.66 -5.20 15.69
N ILE A 144 -5.99 -5.43 14.55
CA ILE A 144 -6.30 -6.50 13.60
C ILE A 144 -5.37 -7.67 13.86
N ASP A 145 -5.92 -8.85 14.17
CA ASP A 145 -5.12 -10.05 14.38
C ASP A 145 -4.71 -10.70 13.04
N ALA A 146 -3.50 -10.35 12.59
CA ALA A 146 -2.92 -10.87 11.37
C ALA A 146 -2.75 -12.40 11.35
N ALA A 147 -2.71 -13.08 12.51
CA ALA A 147 -2.51 -14.53 12.57
C ALA A 147 -3.74 -15.28 12.05
N VAL A 148 -4.93 -14.74 12.31
CA VAL A 148 -6.22 -15.33 11.91
C VAL A 148 -6.86 -14.62 10.72
N ASP A 149 -6.41 -13.42 10.38
CA ASP A 149 -6.93 -12.68 9.23
C ASP A 149 -6.51 -13.33 7.90
N GLY A 150 -7.51 -13.78 7.14
CA GLY A 150 -7.31 -14.44 5.85
C GLY A 150 -6.69 -13.52 4.78
N ASN A 151 -6.94 -12.21 4.85
CA ASN A 151 -6.37 -11.24 3.91
C ASN A 151 -4.87 -11.03 4.20
N ALA A 152 -4.48 -10.98 5.48
CA ALA A 152 -3.08 -10.98 5.87
C ALA A 152 -2.36 -12.28 5.42
N GLN A 153 -3.05 -13.43 5.48
CA GLN A 153 -2.51 -14.69 4.95
C GLN A 153 -2.31 -14.67 3.43
N VAL A 154 -3.22 -14.05 2.68
CA VAL A 154 -3.07 -13.88 1.22
C VAL A 154 -1.81 -13.08 0.90
N LEU A 155 -1.57 -11.95 1.59
CA LEU A 155 -0.35 -11.15 1.41
C LEU A 155 0.93 -11.93 1.72
N ARG A 156 0.97 -12.65 2.85
CA ARG A 156 2.12 -13.50 3.21
C ARG A 156 2.40 -14.58 2.16
N SER A 157 1.34 -15.27 1.73
CA SER A 157 1.44 -16.36 0.76
C SER A 157 1.86 -15.84 -0.60
N ALA A 158 1.42 -14.63 -0.95
CA ALA A 158 1.89 -13.94 -2.14
C ALA A 158 3.40 -13.73 -2.05
N CYS A 159 3.96 -13.06 -1.06
CA CYS A 159 5.43 -12.88 -0.96
C CYS A 159 6.22 -14.21 -1.03
N ALA A 160 5.72 -15.29 -0.40
CA ALA A 160 6.43 -16.56 -0.33
C ALA A 160 6.62 -17.29 -1.68
N SER A 161 5.81 -17.03 -2.70
CA SER A 161 5.93 -17.76 -3.98
C SER A 161 7.09 -17.29 -4.88
N GLY A 162 7.91 -16.35 -4.42
CA GLY A 162 8.97 -15.71 -5.20
C GLY A 162 8.42 -14.74 -6.23
N MET A 163 9.08 -13.58 -6.39
CA MET A 163 8.76 -12.64 -7.46
C MET A 163 9.47 -13.10 -8.73
N ALA A 164 8.71 -13.56 -9.73
CA ALA A 164 9.24 -13.59 -11.08
C ALA A 164 9.53 -12.13 -11.51
N PRO A 165 10.69 -11.83 -12.13
CA PRO A 165 10.93 -10.50 -12.65
C PRO A 165 9.84 -10.16 -13.68
N PRO A 166 9.41 -8.88 -13.79
CA PRO A 166 8.54 -8.48 -14.88
C PRO A 166 9.24 -8.80 -16.21
N GLY A 167 8.54 -9.56 -17.07
CA GLY A 167 9.00 -9.90 -18.42
C GLY A 167 8.88 -8.74 -19.40
#